data_AF-A0A380WR77-F1
#
_entry.id   AF-A0A380WR77-F1
#
_cell.length_a   1.000
_cell.length_b   1.000
_cell.length_c   1.000
_cell.angle_alpha   90.00
_cell.angle_beta   90.00
_cell.angle_gamma   90.00
#
_symmetry.space_group_name_H-M   'P 1'
#
loop_
_entity.id
_entity.type
_entity.pdbx_description
1 polymer ?
#
loop_
_entity_poly.entity_id
_entity_poly.type
_entity_poly.pdbx_seq_one_letter_code
_entity_poly.pdbx_strand_id
1 'polypeptide(L)' 'MSEGPADATKIEYLIIRRLMKEGNVTEEQARQLIAYLGHDWSSLIREARFVAKKR' A
#
# COMPACT_ATOMS: atom_id res chain seq x y z
N MET A 1 -23.51 6.90 14.58
CA MET A 1 -22.74 6.02 13.67
C MET A 1 -21.31 6.04 14.17
N SER A 2 -20.86 4.99 14.85
CA SER A 2 -19.49 4.91 15.35
C SER A 2 -18.65 4.24 14.28
N GLU A 3 -18.08 5.02 13.37
CA GLU A 3 -17.08 4.54 12.42
C GLU A 3 -15.80 4.25 13.21
N GLY A 4 -15.68 3.00 13.70
CA GLY A 4 -14.56 2.55 14.50
C GLY A 4 -13.30 2.29 13.67
N PRO A 5 -12.14 2.03 14.33
CA PRO A 5 -10.84 1.81 13.66
C PRO A 5 -10.78 0.57 12.76
N ALA A 6 -11.82 -0.26 12.74
CA ALA A 6 -11.90 -1.48 11.94
C ALA A 6 -11.97 -1.19 10.42
N ASP A 7 -12.54 -0.06 10.01
CA ASP A 7 -12.61 0.30 8.60
C ASP A 7 -11.27 0.83 8.08
N ALA A 8 -10.50 1.55 8.90
CA ALA A 8 -9.17 2.03 8.56
C ALA A 8 -8.19 0.87 8.30
N THR A 9 -8.20 -0.16 9.16
CA THR A 9 -7.36 -1.35 8.98
C THR A 9 -7.78 -2.18 7.77
N LYS A 10 -9.08 -2.19 7.44
CA LYS A 10 -9.59 -2.85 6.23
C LYS A 10 -9.18 -2.11 4.96
N ILE A 11 -9.22 -0.78 4.95
CA ILE A 11 -8.77 0.06 3.83
C ILE A 11 -7.27 -0.19 3.58
N GLU A 12 -6.45 -0.16 4.65
CA GLU A 12 -5.01 -0.39 4.54
C GLU A 12 -4.71 -1.80 3.99
N TYR A 13 -5.40 -2.84 4.50
CA TYR A 13 -5.27 -4.20 3.98
C TYR A 13 -5.58 -4.31 2.48
N LEU A 14 -6.63 -3.63 2.00
CA LEU A 14 -6.99 -3.62 0.58
C LEU A 14 -5.91 -2.93 -0.27
N ILE A 15 -5.32 -1.85 0.23
CA ILE A 15 -4.25 -1.11 -0.46
C ILE A 15 -2.97 -1.95 -0.52
N ILE A 16 -2.57 -2.58 0.59
CA ILE A 16 -1.43 -3.52 0.65
C ILE A 16 -1.60 -4.63 -0.39
N ARG A 17 -2.77 -5.30 -0.38
CA ARG A 17 -3.06 -6.37 -1.33
C ARG A 17 -2.99 -5.92 -2.78
N ARG A 18 -3.48 -4.71 -3.06
CA ARG A 18 -3.45 -4.12 -4.40
C ARG A 18 -2.02 -3.76 -4.82
N LEU A 19 -1.21 -3.21 -3.91
CA LEU A 19 0.20 -2.91 -4.16
C LEU A 19 1.01 -4.16 -4.47
N MET A 20 0.81 -5.24 -3.72
CA MET A 20 1.51 -6.50 -3.98
C MET A 20 1.17 -7.03 -5.39
N LYS A 21 -0.10 -6.98 -5.79
CA LYS A 21 -0.55 -7.49 -7.08
C LYS A 21 -0.13 -6.60 -8.26
N GLU A 22 -0.28 -5.28 -8.16
CA GLU A 22 -0.03 -4.37 -9.29
C GLU A 22 1.38 -3.77 -9.32
N GLY A 23 2.01 -3.64 -8.15
CA GLY A 23 3.34 -3.10 -7.96
C GLY A 23 4.45 -4.14 -7.90
N ASN A 24 4.09 -5.43 -7.79
CA ASN A 24 5.03 -6.55 -7.67
C ASN A 24 6.02 -6.40 -6.49
N VAL A 25 5.52 -5.89 -5.36
CA VAL A 25 6.26 -5.68 -4.11
C VAL A 25 5.82 -6.66 -3.03
N THR A 26 6.67 -6.88 -2.02
CA THR A 26 6.29 -7.68 -0.85
C THR A 26 5.32 -6.91 0.04
N GLU A 27 4.66 -7.62 0.97
CA GLU A 27 3.77 -7.01 1.96
C GLU A 27 4.51 -5.96 2.82
N GLU A 28 5.74 -6.27 3.22
CA GLU A 28 6.60 -5.36 3.98
C GLU A 28 6.91 -4.07 3.20
N GLN A 29 7.27 -4.20 1.93
CA GLN A 29 7.49 -3.05 1.06
C GLN A 29 6.20 -2.23 0.90
N ALA A 30 5.04 -2.88 0.73
CA ALA A 30 3.76 -2.17 0.63
C ALA A 30 3.42 -1.39 1.91
N ARG A 31 3.64 -1.97 3.10
CA ARG A 31 3.46 -1.26 4.39
C ARG A 31 4.41 -0.07 4.51
N GLN A 32 5.67 -0.23 4.11
CA GLN A 32 6.64 0.87 4.12
C GLN A 32 6.19 2.00 3.19
N LEU A 33 5.73 1.67 1.98
CA LEU A 33 5.23 2.68 1.03
C LEU A 33 4.04 3.46 1.61
N ILE A 34 3.10 2.79 2.26
CA ILE A 34 1.97 3.45 2.94
C ILE A 34 2.46 4.34 4.08
N ALA A 35 3.41 3.88 4.88
CA ALA A 35 3.98 4.67 5.97
C ALA A 35 4.73 5.92 5.47
N TYR A 36 5.41 5.84 4.32
CA TYR A 36 6.18 6.95 3.75
C TYR A 36 5.35 7.93 2.90
N LEU A 37 4.37 7.42 2.14
CA LEU A 37 3.62 8.20 1.14
C LEU A 37 2.16 8.44 1.53
N GLY A 38 1.66 7.78 2.57
CA GLY A 38 0.26 7.76 2.93
C GLY A 38 -0.56 6.86 2.00
N HIS A 39 -1.83 7.21 1.80
CA HIS A 39 -2.81 6.37 1.09
C HIS A 39 -3.05 6.79 -0.37
N ASP A 40 -2.19 7.65 -0.93
CA ASP A 40 -2.32 8.12 -2.33
C ASP A 40 -1.92 7.03 -3.32
N TRP A 41 -2.90 6.48 -4.05
CA TRP A 41 -2.70 5.35 -4.94
C TRP A 41 -1.69 5.62 -6.06
N SER A 42 -1.73 6.81 -6.67
CA SER A 42 -0.85 7.17 -7.78
C SER A 42 0.62 7.23 -7.38
N SER A 43 0.89 7.74 -6.18
CA SER A 43 2.24 7.77 -5.59
C SER A 43 2.70 6.37 -5.19
N LEU A 44 1.84 5.60 -4.52
CA LEU A 44 2.12 4.24 -4.07
C LEU A 44 2.47 3.30 -5.23
N ILE A 45 1.68 3.28 -6.31
CA ILE A 45 1.91 2.36 -7.43
C ILE A 45 3.15 2.73 -8.23
N ARG A 46 3.46 4.02 -8.35
CA ARG A 46 4.67 4.50 -8.99
C ARG A 46 5.89 4.00 -8.23
N GLU A 47 5.94 4.27 -6.93
CA GLU A 47 7.08 3.88 -6.10
C GLU A 47 7.20 2.35 -5.99
N ALA A 48 6.09 1.63 -5.85
CA ALA A 48 6.11 0.16 -5.84
C ALA A 48 6.80 -0.44 -7.08
N ARG A 49 6.50 0.10 -8.27
CA ARG A 49 7.15 -0.33 -9.52
C ARG A 49 8.63 0.03 -9.58
N PHE A 50 9.04 1.17 -9.02
CA PHE A 50 10.44 1.55 -8.90
C PHE A 50 11.22 0.61 -7.96
N VAL A 51 10.63 0.30 -6.81
CA VAL A 51 11.19 -0.62 -5.82
C VAL A 51 11.32 -2.04 -6.40
N ALA A 52 10.30 -2.54 -7.10
CA ALA A 52 10.32 -3.86 -7.72
C ALA A 52 11.36 -3.97 -8.85
N LYS A 53 11.69 -2.88 -9.54
CA LYS A 53 12.71 -2.83 -10.59
C LYS A 53 14.15 -2.78 -10.06
N LYS A 54 14.35 -2.39 -8.80
CA LYS A 54 15.67 -2.36 -8.14
C LYS A 54 16.11 -3.72 -7.57
N ARG A 55 15.33 -4.77 -7.80
CA ARG A 55 15.62 -6.15 -7.40
C ARG A 55 16.37 -6.91 -8.48
#